data_AF-A0A936MPL6-F1
#
_entry.id   AF-A0A936MPL6-F1
#
_cell.length_a   1.000
_cell.length_b   1.000
_cell.length_c   1.000
_cell.angle_alpha   90.00
_cell.angle_beta   90.00
_cell.angle_gamma   90.00
#
_symmetry.space_group_name_H-M   'P 1'
#
loop_
_entity.id
_entity.type
_entity.pdbx_description
1 polymer ?
#
loop_
_entity_poly.entity_id
_entity_poly.type
_entity_poly.pdbx_seq_one_letter_code
_entity_poly.pdbx_strand_id
1 'polypeptide(L)'
;MNVYTRREEMRWTLVALVVLVLTTGGSVARLMTAKGPLIPDPAAIASAKNADARATQAKSCNQAADKLNTEVPLFRASAKAARLAAPAPSAPLPRGRKPPPPKEKEPDIELAWPTAMPAWKQAKLLAPCRAQLEGVVEANPDTTKAWDAVAAAAAISPGDDHKSQVDAARQLLGALENAPTDKLLEATKAAEATLKKAADVEAEKAKTAKVREPLPPGLLPRQLAIGLGVLIGVITLLASFLSVRAAAARRLATLVPLREAAKQGQPGLQAAAILSLAATHNGGEPGLVFGAGLGGLAAAIAFPVDADIFVAGVMVGLLLGLGIQWSLRLSQGLSAWRRRASELAEIEKPATPIVLVLSAVHLGREAEFWNFFSNLSPPEQSNTVLQLASQAEEQILAAAEASNSMPTAQLHGGMPPQGAPGAAPSGPGGYPQQPGYPQQPGYPPQGGGFPPQGGGFPPQGGGMPPGY
;
A
#
# COMPACT_ATOMS: atom_id res chain seq x y z
N MET A 1 6.04 46.41 10.44
CA MET A 1 5.98 45.11 9.74
C MET A 1 4.79 45.16 8.82
N ASN A 2 5.01 45.07 7.50
CA ASN A 2 3.95 45.33 6.52
C ASN A 2 3.01 44.12 6.42
N VAL A 3 1.71 44.37 6.32
CA VAL A 3 0.65 43.34 6.30
C VAL A 3 0.81 42.36 5.11
N TYR A 4 1.49 42.79 4.04
CA TYR A 4 1.67 42.03 2.80
C TYR A 4 2.57 40.79 2.94
N THR A 5 3.75 40.89 3.57
CA THR A 5 4.66 39.73 3.72
C THR A 5 4.08 38.66 4.64
N ARG A 6 3.33 39.07 5.67
CA ARG A 6 2.61 38.13 6.57
C ARG A 6 1.50 37.38 5.83
N ARG A 7 0.85 38.02 4.85
CA ARG A 7 -0.28 37.45 4.10
C ARG A 7 0.17 36.37 3.14
N GLU A 8 1.31 36.56 2.49
CA GLU A 8 1.85 35.59 1.53
C GLU A 8 2.48 34.38 2.24
N GLU A 9 3.20 34.60 3.34
CA GLU A 9 3.72 33.52 4.19
C GLU A 9 2.58 32.68 4.79
N MET A 10 1.50 33.32 5.30
CA MET A 10 0.31 32.61 5.77
C MET A 10 -0.38 31.79 4.67
N ARG A 11 -0.48 32.33 3.44
CA ARG A 11 -1.10 31.63 2.31
C ARG A 11 -0.34 30.33 1.98
N TRP A 12 0.98 30.38 1.90
CA TRP A 12 1.78 29.18 1.62
C TRP A 12 1.72 28.14 2.74
N THR A 13 1.70 28.56 4.01
CA THR A 13 1.49 27.62 5.12
C THR A 13 0.10 26.99 5.10
N LEU A 14 -0.93 27.75 4.73
CA LEU A 14 -2.31 27.25 4.64
C LEU A 14 -2.44 26.25 3.48
N VAL A 15 -1.86 26.55 2.31
CA VAL A 15 -1.82 25.61 1.18
C VAL A 15 -1.07 24.33 1.55
N ALA A 16 0.09 24.43 2.20
CA ALA A 16 0.85 23.28 2.66
C ALA A 16 0.04 22.41 3.66
N LEU A 17 -0.68 23.05 4.59
CA LEU A 17 -1.55 22.35 5.53
C LEU A 17 -2.71 21.63 4.83
N VAL A 18 -3.40 22.30 3.91
CA VAL A 18 -4.50 21.70 3.15
C VAL A 18 -4.02 20.51 2.33
N VAL A 19 -2.88 20.65 1.64
CA VAL A 19 -2.32 19.55 0.85
C VAL A 19 -1.89 18.38 1.73
N LEU A 20 -1.26 18.64 2.88
CA LEU A 20 -0.89 17.58 3.82
C LEU A 20 -2.14 16.85 4.36
N VAL A 21 -3.19 17.57 4.74
CA VAL A 21 -4.44 16.96 5.22
C VAL A 21 -5.10 16.12 4.13
N LEU A 22 -5.19 16.61 2.90
CA LEU A 22 -5.80 15.88 1.79
C LEU A 22 -5.00 14.63 1.41
N THR A 23 -3.67 14.76 1.32
CA THR A 23 -2.78 13.64 0.96
C THR A 23 -2.71 12.60 2.05
N THR A 24 -2.57 13.01 3.31
CA THR A 24 -2.54 12.09 4.46
C THR A 24 -3.90 11.44 4.67
N GLY A 25 -4.99 12.21 4.64
CA GLY A 25 -6.36 11.69 4.77
C GLY A 25 -6.71 10.71 3.66
N GLY A 26 -6.36 11.02 2.40
CA GLY A 26 -6.53 10.12 1.26
C GLY A 26 -5.73 8.82 1.41
N SER A 27 -4.48 8.92 1.90
CA SER A 27 -3.63 7.76 2.16
C SER A 27 -4.20 6.85 3.24
N VAL A 28 -4.62 7.42 4.38
CA VAL A 28 -5.23 6.69 5.50
C VAL A 28 -6.52 6.00 5.05
N ALA A 29 -7.39 6.69 4.32
CA ALA A 29 -8.63 6.11 3.81
C ALA A 29 -8.38 4.92 2.89
N ARG A 30 -7.37 5.01 2.01
CA ARG A 30 -6.98 3.90 1.12
C ARG A 30 -6.38 2.72 1.87
N LEU A 31 -5.49 2.96 2.83
CA LEU A 31 -4.92 1.90 3.65
C LEU A 31 -6.03 1.21 4.49
N MET A 32 -6.93 1.96 5.12
CA MET A 32 -8.01 1.38 5.92
C MET A 32 -9.03 0.57 5.11
N THR A 33 -9.22 0.89 3.82
CA THR A 33 -10.19 0.20 2.95
C THR A 33 -9.60 -0.94 2.13
N ALA A 34 -8.28 -1.11 2.16
CA ALA A 34 -7.59 -2.16 1.41
C ALA A 34 -7.94 -3.55 1.94
N LYS A 35 -8.31 -4.43 1.02
CA LYS A 35 -8.67 -5.83 1.27
C LYS A 35 -7.60 -6.72 0.63
N GLY A 36 -7.28 -7.83 1.31
CA GLY A 36 -6.36 -8.82 0.77
C GLY A 36 -6.87 -9.47 -0.52
N PRO A 37 -5.97 -10.12 -1.29
CA PRO A 37 -6.34 -10.81 -2.52
C PRO A 37 -7.35 -11.93 -2.23
N LEU A 38 -8.19 -12.21 -3.23
CA LEU A 38 -9.10 -13.36 -3.22
C LEU A 38 -8.31 -14.60 -3.64
N ILE A 39 -8.09 -15.52 -2.71
CA ILE A 39 -7.43 -16.80 -2.96
C ILE A 39 -8.48 -17.93 -2.98
N PRO A 40 -8.23 -19.04 -3.71
CA PRO A 40 -9.05 -20.24 -3.62
C PRO A 40 -9.15 -20.74 -2.18
N ASP A 41 -10.35 -21.10 -1.73
CA ASP A 41 -10.57 -21.54 -0.35
C ASP A 41 -9.86 -22.89 -0.06
N PRO A 42 -8.85 -22.94 0.82
CA PRO A 42 -8.14 -24.19 1.12
C PRO A 42 -9.04 -25.23 1.79
N ALA A 43 -10.06 -24.79 2.55
CA ALA A 43 -11.01 -25.71 3.19
C ALA A 43 -11.93 -26.37 2.15
N ALA A 44 -12.42 -25.59 1.18
CA ALA A 44 -13.22 -26.12 0.08
C ALA A 44 -12.41 -27.09 -0.80
N ILE A 45 -11.14 -26.78 -1.07
CA ILE A 45 -10.24 -27.68 -1.81
C ILE A 45 -10.00 -28.99 -1.03
N ALA A 46 -9.79 -28.91 0.29
CA ALA A 46 -9.63 -30.10 1.13
C ALA A 46 -10.91 -30.95 1.17
N SER A 47 -12.09 -30.30 1.27
CA SER A 47 -13.40 -30.97 1.20
C SER A 47 -13.56 -31.73 -0.12
N ALA A 48 -13.28 -31.09 -1.25
CA ALA A 48 -13.36 -31.70 -2.57
C ALA A 48 -12.43 -32.92 -2.72
N LYS A 49 -11.18 -32.81 -2.25
CA LYS A 49 -10.23 -33.95 -2.24
C LYS A 49 -10.73 -35.11 -1.38
N ASN A 50 -11.29 -34.83 -0.21
CA ASN A 50 -11.85 -35.85 0.67
C ASN A 50 -13.08 -36.54 0.04
N ALA A 51 -13.92 -35.78 -0.66
CA ALA A 51 -15.08 -36.32 -1.37
C ALA A 51 -14.65 -37.22 -2.55
N ASP A 52 -13.65 -36.82 -3.33
CA ASP A 52 -13.09 -37.61 -4.42
C ASP A 52 -12.44 -38.92 -3.94
N ALA A 53 -11.73 -38.88 -2.81
CA ALA A 53 -11.17 -40.08 -2.17
C ALA A 53 -12.27 -41.08 -1.77
N ARG A 54 -13.39 -40.60 -1.21
CA ARG A 54 -14.55 -41.44 -0.88
C ARG A 54 -15.20 -42.03 -2.13
N ALA A 55 -15.35 -41.26 -3.20
CA ALA A 55 -15.89 -41.75 -4.47
C ALA A 55 -14.99 -42.83 -5.10
N THR A 56 -13.68 -42.63 -5.08
CA THR A 56 -12.68 -43.61 -5.56
C THR A 56 -12.75 -44.91 -4.76
N GLN A 57 -12.89 -44.80 -3.44
CA GLN A 57 -13.04 -45.96 -2.57
C GLN A 57 -14.35 -46.71 -2.84
N ALA A 58 -15.48 -46.01 -2.99
CA ALA A 58 -16.76 -46.63 -3.33
C ALA A 58 -16.72 -47.38 -4.68
N LYS A 59 -16.00 -46.84 -5.67
CA LYS A 59 -15.76 -47.53 -6.94
C LYS A 59 -15.04 -48.86 -6.76
N SER A 60 -14.03 -48.92 -5.88
CA SER A 60 -13.33 -50.19 -5.57
C SER A 60 -14.25 -51.21 -4.90
N CYS A 61 -15.15 -50.75 -4.02
CA CYS A 61 -16.16 -51.59 -3.38
C CYS A 61 -17.20 -52.11 -4.38
N ASN A 62 -17.66 -51.29 -5.32
CA ASN A 62 -18.54 -51.73 -6.40
C ASN A 62 -17.86 -52.80 -7.27
N GLN A 63 -16.59 -52.62 -7.64
CA GLN A 63 -15.85 -53.65 -8.39
C GLN A 63 -15.70 -54.97 -7.63
N ALA A 64 -15.48 -54.92 -6.31
CA ALA A 64 -15.44 -56.12 -5.47
C ALA A 64 -16.82 -56.79 -5.36
N ALA A 65 -17.90 -56.01 -5.25
CA ALA A 65 -19.28 -56.51 -5.24
C ALA A 65 -19.67 -57.15 -6.57
N ASP A 66 -19.29 -56.56 -7.70
CA ASP A 66 -19.56 -57.08 -9.05
C ASP A 66 -18.87 -58.43 -9.28
N LYS A 67 -17.60 -58.52 -8.87
CA LYS A 67 -16.85 -59.79 -8.88
C LYS A 67 -17.48 -60.81 -7.95
N LEU A 68 -17.85 -60.44 -6.72
CA LEU A 68 -18.51 -61.35 -5.78
C LEU A 68 -19.83 -61.87 -6.37
N ASN A 69 -20.63 -61.00 -6.99
CA ASN A 69 -21.89 -61.39 -7.62
C ASN A 69 -21.70 -62.39 -8.78
N THR A 70 -20.57 -62.31 -9.47
CA THR A 70 -20.22 -63.25 -10.55
C THR A 70 -19.67 -64.58 -10.01
N GLU A 71 -18.85 -64.53 -8.95
CA GLU A 71 -18.19 -65.70 -8.36
C GLU A 71 -19.14 -66.55 -7.50
N VAL A 72 -20.11 -65.95 -6.82
CA VAL A 72 -21.04 -66.68 -5.93
C VAL A 72 -21.89 -67.74 -6.68
N PRO A 73 -22.50 -67.45 -7.85
CA PRO A 73 -23.18 -68.46 -8.65
C PRO A 73 -22.25 -69.58 -9.13
N LEU A 74 -21.02 -69.24 -9.54
CA LEU A 74 -20.01 -70.21 -9.97
C LEU A 74 -19.59 -71.12 -8.82
N PHE A 75 -19.39 -70.54 -7.64
CA PHE A 75 -19.10 -71.29 -6.42
C PHE A 75 -20.27 -72.19 -6.01
N ARG A 76 -21.52 -71.71 -6.05
CA ARG A 76 -22.69 -72.54 -5.76
C ARG A 76 -22.83 -73.71 -6.75
N ALA A 77 -22.61 -73.47 -8.04
CA ALA A 77 -22.67 -74.50 -9.07
C ALA A 77 -21.57 -75.56 -8.89
N SER A 78 -20.33 -75.14 -8.65
CA SER A 78 -19.21 -76.04 -8.38
C SER A 78 -19.38 -76.81 -7.06
N ALA A 79 -19.87 -76.15 -6.00
CA ALA A 79 -20.14 -76.81 -4.73
C ALA A 79 -21.27 -77.86 -4.83
N LYS A 80 -22.29 -77.61 -5.66
CA LYS A 80 -23.33 -78.58 -5.97
C LYS A 80 -22.77 -79.77 -6.76
N ALA A 81 -21.90 -79.52 -7.75
CA ALA A 81 -21.25 -80.57 -8.53
C ALA A 81 -20.31 -81.44 -7.64
N ALA A 82 -19.59 -80.81 -6.71
CA ALA A 82 -18.70 -81.46 -5.75
C ALA A 82 -19.42 -82.08 -4.54
N ARG A 83 -20.77 -82.00 -4.46
CA ARG A 83 -21.60 -82.51 -3.35
C ARG A 83 -21.18 -81.99 -1.97
N LEU A 84 -20.67 -80.76 -1.89
CA LEU A 84 -20.20 -80.17 -0.62
C LEU A 84 -21.32 -80.00 0.43
N ALA A 85 -22.56 -79.84 -0.03
CA ALA A 85 -23.76 -79.73 0.82
C ALA A 85 -24.26 -81.09 1.37
N ALA A 86 -23.66 -82.22 0.99
CA ALA A 86 -24.04 -83.52 1.56
C ALA A 86 -23.62 -83.60 3.04
N PRO A 87 -24.53 -84.00 3.95
CA PRO A 87 -24.20 -84.14 5.37
C PRO A 87 -23.05 -85.12 5.54
N ALA A 88 -22.16 -84.85 6.49
CA ALA A 88 -21.10 -85.79 6.85
C ALA A 88 -21.70 -87.16 7.17
N PRO A 89 -21.07 -88.28 6.75
CA PRO A 89 -21.58 -89.62 7.05
C PRO A 89 -21.74 -89.75 8.56
N SER A 90 -22.99 -89.91 9.00
CA SER A 90 -23.34 -90.06 10.40
C SER A 90 -22.78 -91.36 10.96
N ALA A 91 -22.38 -91.29 12.23
CA ALA A 91 -21.75 -92.32 13.07
C ALA A 91 -22.32 -93.75 12.86
N PRO A 92 -21.52 -94.80 13.15
CA PRO A 92 -21.87 -96.17 12.80
C PRO A 92 -23.14 -96.64 13.53
N LEU A 93 -24.19 -96.95 12.77
CA LEU A 93 -25.37 -97.63 13.27
C LEU A 93 -25.04 -99.10 13.64
N PRO A 94 -25.72 -99.69 14.64
CA PRO A 94 -25.48 -101.07 15.06
C PRO A 94 -25.83 -102.07 13.95
N ARG A 95 -24.98 -103.08 13.80
CA ARG A 95 -24.99 -104.09 12.74
C ARG A 95 -26.33 -104.80 12.58
N GLY A 96 -26.96 -104.64 11.42
CA GLY A 96 -28.00 -105.51 10.89
C GLY A 96 -27.88 -105.62 9.37
N ARG A 97 -27.60 -106.82 8.86
CA ARG A 97 -27.31 -107.13 7.43
C ARG A 97 -28.40 -106.60 6.47
N LYS A 98 -28.00 -105.69 5.58
CA LYS A 98 -28.59 -105.44 4.25
C LYS A 98 -27.44 -105.29 3.23
N PRO A 99 -27.67 -105.60 1.94
CA PRO A 99 -26.62 -105.55 0.91
C PRO A 99 -25.99 -104.14 0.83
N PRO A 100 -24.70 -104.03 0.47
CA PRO A 100 -23.96 -102.77 0.58
C PRO A 100 -24.64 -101.70 -0.30
N PRO A 101 -25.00 -100.52 0.26
CA PRO A 101 -25.36 -99.39 -0.58
C PRO A 101 -24.14 -99.04 -1.46
N PRO A 102 -24.35 -98.57 -2.69
CA PRO A 102 -23.25 -98.11 -3.54
C PRO A 102 -22.45 -97.07 -2.75
N LYS A 103 -21.12 -97.26 -2.63
CA LYS A 103 -20.22 -96.29 -2.00
C LYS A 103 -20.54 -94.92 -2.59
N GLU A 104 -21.12 -94.02 -1.79
CA GLU A 104 -21.22 -92.62 -2.15
C GLU A 104 -19.80 -92.15 -2.45
N LYS A 105 -19.56 -91.66 -3.67
CA LYS A 105 -18.30 -90.98 -4.00
C LYS A 105 -18.14 -89.84 -3.00
N GLU A 106 -17.04 -89.88 -2.23
CA GLU A 106 -16.64 -88.81 -1.34
C GLU A 106 -16.62 -87.47 -2.12
N PRO A 107 -16.96 -86.35 -1.47
CA PRO A 107 -16.81 -85.04 -2.09
C PRO A 107 -15.38 -84.90 -2.59
N ASP A 108 -15.16 -84.34 -3.78
CA ASP A 108 -13.81 -84.13 -4.34
C ASP A 108 -13.03 -83.16 -3.43
N ILE A 109 -12.32 -83.73 -2.46
CA ILE A 109 -11.65 -83.04 -1.35
C ILE A 109 -10.60 -82.06 -1.90
N GLU A 110 -9.99 -82.40 -3.04
CA GLU A 110 -8.96 -81.58 -3.70
C GLU A 110 -9.52 -80.32 -4.38
N LEU A 111 -10.81 -80.29 -4.74
CA LEU A 111 -11.42 -79.18 -5.49
C LEU A 111 -12.21 -78.19 -4.62
N ALA A 112 -12.49 -78.55 -3.36
CA ALA A 112 -13.44 -77.84 -2.51
C ALA A 112 -13.02 -76.41 -2.13
N TRP A 113 -11.78 -76.21 -1.69
CA TRP A 113 -11.28 -74.90 -1.29
C TRP A 113 -10.74 -74.04 -2.44
N PRO A 114 -10.03 -74.58 -3.45
CA PRO A 114 -9.60 -73.82 -4.61
C PRO A 114 -10.76 -73.14 -5.37
N THR A 115 -11.93 -73.78 -5.42
CA THR A 115 -13.15 -73.22 -6.04
C THR A 115 -13.86 -72.18 -5.16
N ALA A 116 -13.72 -72.28 -3.83
CA ALA A 116 -14.26 -71.33 -2.85
C ALA A 116 -13.41 -70.05 -2.71
N MET A 117 -12.11 -70.16 -2.99
CA MET A 117 -11.11 -69.11 -2.72
C MET A 117 -11.38 -67.76 -3.42
N PRO A 118 -11.83 -67.70 -4.69
CA PRO A 118 -12.15 -66.43 -5.34
C PRO A 118 -13.29 -65.67 -4.63
N ALA A 119 -14.38 -66.36 -4.31
CA ALA A 119 -15.53 -65.77 -3.61
C ALA A 119 -15.15 -65.29 -2.20
N TRP A 120 -14.36 -66.09 -1.46
CA TRP A 120 -13.85 -65.70 -0.15
C TRP A 120 -12.92 -64.46 -0.20
N LYS A 121 -12.03 -64.39 -1.20
CA LYS A 121 -11.15 -63.22 -1.40
C LYS A 121 -11.96 -61.95 -1.67
N GLN A 122 -12.99 -62.03 -2.51
CA GLN A 122 -13.87 -60.87 -2.76
C GLN A 122 -14.66 -60.49 -1.52
N ALA A 123 -15.18 -61.45 -0.75
CA ALA A 123 -15.87 -61.18 0.51
C ALA A 123 -14.96 -60.45 1.51
N LYS A 124 -13.68 -60.85 1.62
CA LYS A 124 -12.70 -60.14 2.46
C LYS A 124 -12.41 -58.71 2.02
N LEU A 125 -12.32 -58.47 0.71
CA LEU A 125 -12.13 -57.11 0.18
C LEU A 125 -13.37 -56.23 0.40
N LEU A 126 -14.55 -56.83 0.38
CA LEU A 126 -15.82 -56.12 0.48
C LEU A 126 -16.24 -55.87 1.93
N ALA A 127 -15.88 -56.73 2.88
CA ALA A 127 -16.21 -56.57 4.31
C ALA A 127 -15.95 -55.17 4.90
N PRO A 128 -14.79 -54.51 4.68
CA PRO A 128 -14.55 -53.15 5.22
C PRO A 128 -15.39 -52.06 4.54
N CYS A 129 -15.96 -52.31 3.35
CA CYS A 129 -16.75 -51.34 2.61
C CYS A 129 -18.09 -51.01 3.27
N ARG A 130 -18.62 -51.92 4.11
CA ARG A 130 -19.91 -51.74 4.80
C ARG A 130 -19.98 -50.41 5.56
N ALA A 131 -19.01 -50.16 6.44
CA ALA A 131 -18.96 -48.96 7.28
C ALA A 131 -18.89 -47.65 6.48
N GLN A 132 -18.45 -47.72 5.21
CA GLN A 132 -18.27 -46.56 4.35
C GLN A 132 -19.51 -46.26 3.51
N LEU A 133 -20.32 -47.28 3.22
CA LEU A 133 -21.46 -47.18 2.32
C LEU A 133 -22.81 -47.17 3.05
N GLU A 134 -22.89 -47.70 4.27
CA GLU A 134 -24.14 -47.73 5.08
C GLU A 134 -24.72 -46.33 5.38
N GLY A 135 -23.89 -45.29 5.43
CA GLY A 135 -24.35 -43.90 5.62
C GLY A 135 -24.77 -43.18 4.33
N VAL A 136 -24.60 -43.80 3.17
CA VAL A 136 -24.78 -43.17 1.84
C VAL A 136 -26.06 -43.66 1.15
N VAL A 137 -26.45 -44.91 1.39
CA VAL A 137 -27.61 -45.56 0.76
C VAL A 137 -28.67 -45.77 1.82
N GLU A 138 -29.94 -45.66 1.42
CA GLU A 138 -31.08 -45.92 2.31
C GLU A 138 -31.02 -47.34 2.90
N ALA A 139 -31.33 -47.45 4.18
CA ALA A 139 -31.32 -48.72 4.90
C ALA A 139 -32.36 -49.68 4.28
N ASN A 140 -31.87 -50.80 3.75
CA ASN A 140 -32.70 -51.87 3.21
C ASN A 140 -32.37 -53.18 3.94
N PRO A 141 -33.38 -53.91 4.47
CA PRO A 141 -33.16 -55.17 5.18
C PRO A 141 -32.46 -56.24 4.33
N ASP A 142 -32.68 -56.27 3.02
CA ASP A 142 -32.03 -57.25 2.13
C ASP A 142 -30.54 -56.93 1.92
N THR A 143 -30.20 -55.64 1.81
CA THR A 143 -28.80 -55.19 1.77
C THR A 143 -28.08 -55.48 3.07
N THR A 144 -28.76 -55.33 4.21
CA THR A 144 -28.21 -55.67 5.54
C THR A 144 -27.87 -57.16 5.63
N LYS A 145 -28.78 -58.04 5.20
CA LYS A 145 -28.53 -59.49 5.13
C LYS A 145 -27.35 -59.84 4.23
N ALA A 146 -27.20 -59.16 3.09
CA ALA A 146 -26.07 -59.38 2.20
C ALA A 146 -24.75 -58.95 2.86
N TRP A 147 -24.73 -57.81 3.55
CA TRP A 147 -23.56 -57.36 4.30
C TRP A 147 -23.19 -58.30 5.46
N ASP A 148 -24.17 -58.83 6.18
CA ASP A 148 -23.96 -59.83 7.23
C ASP A 148 -23.38 -61.13 6.66
N ALA A 149 -23.88 -61.58 5.51
CA ALA A 149 -23.35 -62.75 4.81
C ALA A 149 -21.90 -62.54 4.34
N VAL A 150 -21.57 -61.35 3.83
CA VAL A 150 -20.20 -60.98 3.45
C VAL A 150 -19.28 -60.93 4.66
N ALA A 151 -19.73 -60.37 5.78
CA ALA A 151 -18.97 -60.34 7.03
C ALA A 151 -18.71 -61.76 7.57
N ALA A 152 -19.73 -62.62 7.57
CA ALA A 152 -19.60 -64.02 7.96
C ALA A 152 -18.63 -64.78 7.05
N ALA A 153 -18.73 -64.58 5.72
CA ALA A 153 -17.82 -65.17 4.75
C ALA A 153 -16.37 -64.70 4.93
N ALA A 154 -16.15 -63.41 5.21
CA ALA A 154 -14.82 -62.83 5.42
C ALA A 154 -14.15 -63.29 6.73
N ALA A 155 -14.94 -63.63 7.74
CA ALA A 155 -14.47 -64.11 9.04
C ALA A 155 -13.98 -65.57 9.00
N ILE A 156 -14.28 -66.33 7.94
CA ILE A 156 -13.83 -67.71 7.79
C ILE A 156 -12.31 -67.74 7.62
N SER A 157 -11.63 -68.52 8.48
CA SER A 157 -10.21 -68.82 8.34
C SER A 157 -10.06 -70.27 7.86
N PRO A 158 -9.55 -70.53 6.65
CA PRO A 158 -9.16 -71.88 6.27
C PRO A 158 -7.99 -72.33 7.14
N GLY A 159 -8.03 -73.57 7.63
CA GLY A 159 -6.85 -74.20 8.21
C GLY A 159 -5.97 -74.83 7.12
N ASP A 160 -4.79 -75.31 7.51
CA ASP A 160 -3.81 -75.87 6.56
C ASP A 160 -4.17 -77.31 6.11
N ASP A 161 -4.97 -78.02 6.91
CA ASP A 161 -5.35 -79.41 6.63
C ASP A 161 -6.54 -79.51 5.66
N HIS A 162 -6.55 -80.51 4.78
CA HIS A 162 -7.64 -80.76 3.82
C HIS A 162 -9.04 -80.80 4.47
N LYS A 163 -9.17 -81.39 5.66
CA LYS A 163 -10.44 -81.43 6.39
C LYS A 163 -10.92 -80.03 6.78
N SER A 164 -10.01 -79.22 7.30
CA SER A 164 -10.30 -77.83 7.69
C SER A 164 -10.64 -76.94 6.49
N GLN A 165 -10.06 -77.22 5.32
CA GLN A 165 -10.37 -76.55 4.07
C GLN A 165 -11.77 -76.91 3.54
N VAL A 166 -12.17 -78.19 3.63
CA VAL A 166 -13.54 -78.63 3.28
C VAL A 166 -14.57 -78.03 4.24
N ASP A 167 -14.28 -78.01 5.54
CA ASP A 167 -15.17 -77.41 6.54
C ASP A 167 -15.30 -75.88 6.33
N ALA A 168 -14.21 -75.19 5.99
CA ALA A 168 -14.23 -73.77 5.63
C ALA A 168 -15.03 -73.52 4.34
N ALA A 169 -14.90 -74.37 3.32
CA ALA A 169 -15.71 -74.27 2.09
C ALA A 169 -17.21 -74.48 2.36
N ARG A 170 -17.57 -75.40 3.26
CA ARG A 170 -18.96 -75.61 3.70
C ARG A 170 -19.51 -74.42 4.48
N GLN A 171 -18.72 -73.84 5.38
CA GLN A 171 -19.10 -72.61 6.09
C GLN A 171 -19.32 -71.45 5.12
N LEU A 172 -18.46 -71.32 4.10
CA LEU A 172 -18.59 -70.28 3.08
C LEU A 172 -19.86 -70.47 2.24
N LEU A 173 -20.17 -71.72 1.87
CA LEU A 173 -21.40 -72.05 1.16
C LEU A 173 -22.62 -71.68 2.02
N GLY A 174 -22.66 -72.10 3.28
CA GLY A 174 -23.77 -71.77 4.18
C GLY A 174 -23.97 -70.26 4.40
N ALA A 175 -22.88 -69.49 4.45
CA ALA A 175 -22.95 -68.03 4.57
C ALA A 175 -23.46 -67.36 3.29
N LEU A 176 -23.09 -67.87 2.10
CA LEU A 176 -23.37 -67.24 0.82
C LEU A 176 -24.55 -67.86 0.06
N GLU A 177 -25.13 -68.99 0.48
CA GLU A 177 -26.17 -69.72 -0.27
C GLU A 177 -27.43 -68.88 -0.50
N ASN A 178 -27.87 -68.13 0.53
CA ASN A 178 -29.07 -67.30 0.49
C ASN A 178 -28.75 -65.80 0.51
N ALA A 179 -27.50 -65.41 0.30
CA ALA A 179 -27.10 -64.01 0.27
C ALA A 179 -27.65 -63.32 -0.99
N PRO A 180 -28.39 -62.19 -0.86
CA PRO A 180 -28.90 -61.44 -2.01
C PRO A 180 -27.79 -60.54 -2.59
N THR A 181 -26.82 -61.15 -3.27
CA THR A 181 -25.63 -60.48 -3.83
C THR A 181 -25.99 -59.48 -4.93
N ASP A 182 -27.08 -59.71 -5.66
CA ASP A 182 -27.60 -58.74 -6.65
C ASP A 182 -28.06 -57.43 -5.99
N LYS A 183 -28.71 -57.52 -4.82
CA LYS A 183 -29.14 -56.34 -4.05
C LYS A 183 -27.96 -55.58 -3.46
N LEU A 184 -26.91 -56.30 -3.06
CA LEU A 184 -25.65 -55.71 -2.63
C LEU A 184 -24.96 -54.96 -3.78
N LEU A 185 -24.98 -55.51 -4.99
CA LEU A 185 -24.45 -54.84 -6.18
C LEU A 185 -25.25 -53.59 -6.54
N GLU A 186 -26.58 -53.65 -6.50
CA GLU A 186 -27.44 -52.48 -6.70
C GLU A 186 -27.14 -51.38 -5.67
N ALA A 187 -27.02 -51.74 -4.40
CA ALA A 187 -26.71 -50.80 -3.33
C ALA A 187 -25.33 -50.17 -3.49
N THR A 188 -24.29 -50.95 -3.82
CA THR A 188 -22.93 -50.43 -4.01
C THR A 188 -22.82 -49.53 -5.26
N LYS A 189 -23.54 -49.85 -6.35
CA LYS A 189 -23.67 -48.98 -7.54
C LYS A 189 -24.38 -47.66 -7.21
N ALA A 190 -25.46 -47.72 -6.44
CA ALA A 190 -26.18 -46.52 -5.99
C ALA A 190 -25.28 -45.64 -5.10
N ALA A 191 -24.53 -46.26 -4.18
CA ALA A 191 -23.58 -45.56 -3.31
C ALA A 191 -22.47 -44.85 -4.11
N GLU A 192 -21.87 -45.53 -5.10
CA GLU A 192 -20.86 -44.93 -5.98
C GLU A 192 -21.43 -43.73 -6.73
N ALA A 193 -22.63 -43.86 -7.30
CA ALA A 193 -23.28 -42.78 -8.04
C ALA A 193 -23.56 -41.56 -7.14
N THR A 194 -24.02 -41.78 -5.90
CA THR A 194 -24.28 -40.71 -4.93
C THR A 194 -22.98 -40.03 -4.49
N LEU A 195 -21.95 -40.79 -4.16
CA LEU A 195 -20.66 -40.23 -3.74
C LEU A 195 -19.94 -39.49 -4.88
N LYS A 196 -20.05 -39.98 -6.12
CA LYS A 196 -19.51 -39.29 -7.29
C LYS A 196 -20.21 -37.95 -7.51
N LYS A 197 -21.55 -37.90 -7.45
CA LYS A 197 -22.31 -36.65 -7.53
C LYS A 197 -21.91 -35.67 -6.42
N ALA A 198 -21.72 -36.16 -5.20
CA ALA A 198 -21.27 -35.32 -4.09
C ALA A 198 -19.85 -34.78 -4.31
N ALA A 199 -18.93 -35.61 -4.83
CA ALA A 199 -17.58 -35.18 -5.20
C ALA A 199 -17.57 -34.13 -6.30
N ASP A 200 -18.39 -34.29 -7.35
CA ASP A 200 -18.53 -33.32 -8.43
C ASP A 200 -19.06 -31.97 -7.91
N VAL A 201 -20.07 -32.00 -7.03
CA VAL A 201 -20.62 -30.79 -6.39
C VAL A 201 -19.56 -30.07 -5.54
N GLU A 202 -18.80 -30.80 -4.72
CA GLU A 202 -17.73 -30.22 -3.90
C GLU A 202 -16.56 -29.71 -4.76
N ALA A 203 -16.26 -30.36 -5.89
CA ALA A 203 -15.27 -29.88 -6.85
C ALA A 203 -15.69 -28.56 -7.52
N GLU A 204 -16.96 -28.41 -7.91
CA GLU A 204 -17.48 -27.15 -8.45
C GLU A 204 -17.53 -26.04 -7.38
N LYS A 205 -17.88 -26.38 -6.13
CA LYS A 205 -17.77 -25.44 -5.00
C LYS A 205 -16.33 -25.01 -4.78
N ALA A 206 -15.36 -25.92 -4.83
CA ALA A 206 -13.95 -25.58 -4.64
C ALA A 206 -13.40 -24.65 -5.74
N LYS A 207 -13.89 -24.76 -6.99
CA LYS A 207 -13.53 -23.85 -8.09
C LYS A 207 -14.06 -22.43 -7.88
N THR A 208 -15.19 -22.28 -7.21
CA THR A 208 -15.90 -21.00 -7.06
C THR A 208 -15.71 -20.35 -5.69
N ALA A 209 -15.36 -21.12 -4.66
CA ALA A 209 -15.09 -20.65 -3.32
C ALA A 209 -13.78 -19.86 -3.28
N LYS A 210 -13.91 -18.56 -3.01
CA LYS A 210 -12.78 -17.66 -2.82
C LYS A 210 -12.87 -17.04 -1.43
N VAL A 211 -11.79 -17.14 -0.67
CA VAL A 211 -11.65 -16.51 0.64
C VAL A 211 -10.69 -15.33 0.50
N ARG A 212 -10.94 -14.26 1.24
CA ARG A 212 -9.97 -13.16 1.33
C ARG A 212 -8.84 -13.58 2.23
N GLU A 213 -7.63 -13.55 1.68
CA GLU A 213 -6.44 -13.73 2.48
C GLU A 213 -6.35 -12.58 3.50
N PRO A 214 -6.03 -12.87 4.78
CA PRO A 214 -5.68 -11.81 5.71
C PRO A 214 -4.50 -11.02 5.13
N LEU A 215 -4.50 -9.70 5.31
CA LEU A 215 -3.39 -8.89 4.82
C LEU A 215 -2.08 -9.37 5.47
N PRO A 216 -0.96 -9.39 4.71
CA PRO A 216 0.31 -9.82 5.24
C PRO A 216 0.66 -9.00 6.49
N PRO A 217 1.12 -9.65 7.58
CA PRO A 217 1.64 -8.93 8.74
C PRO A 217 2.91 -8.19 8.30
N GLY A 218 2.86 -6.86 8.30
CA GLY A 218 4.03 -6.02 8.12
C GLY A 218 4.99 -6.13 9.31
N LEU A 219 6.16 -5.50 9.21
CA LEU A 219 7.10 -5.33 10.31
C LEU A 219 6.45 -4.61 11.49
N LEU A 220 5.51 -3.71 11.20
CA LEU A 220 4.73 -2.98 12.19
C LEU A 220 3.25 -3.33 12.09
N PRO A 221 2.51 -3.36 13.22
CA PRO A 221 1.06 -3.42 13.19
C PRO A 221 0.52 -2.27 12.34
N ARG A 222 -0.44 -2.57 11.47
CA ARG A 222 -0.96 -1.61 10.48
C ARG A 222 -1.37 -0.26 11.09
N GLN A 223 -2.01 -0.29 12.26
CA GLN A 223 -2.41 0.91 12.98
C GLN A 223 -1.21 1.74 13.46
N LEU A 224 -0.14 1.06 13.88
CA LEU A 224 1.09 1.69 14.34
C LEU A 224 1.88 2.29 13.18
N ALA A 225 1.98 1.60 12.04
CA ALA A 225 2.62 2.11 10.83
C ALA A 225 1.91 3.37 10.29
N ILE A 226 0.58 3.35 10.25
CA ILE A 226 -0.21 4.52 9.84
C ILE A 226 -0.03 5.66 10.84
N GLY A 227 -0.08 5.37 12.15
CA GLY A 227 0.16 6.36 13.21
C GLY A 227 1.54 7.02 13.08
N LEU A 228 2.58 6.24 12.80
CA LEU A 228 3.95 6.74 12.58
C LEU A 228 4.04 7.65 11.35
N GLY A 229 3.47 7.24 10.22
CA GLY A 229 3.51 8.07 9.01
C GLY A 229 2.76 9.40 9.18
N VAL A 230 1.61 9.39 9.87
CA VAL A 230 0.88 10.63 10.23
C VAL A 230 1.71 11.49 11.18
N LEU A 231 2.32 10.89 12.21
CA LEU A 231 3.16 11.61 13.17
C LEU A 231 4.35 12.30 12.49
N ILE A 232 5.03 11.61 11.56
CA ILE A 232 6.12 12.20 10.75
C ILE A 232 5.59 13.38 9.92
N GLY A 233 4.41 13.25 9.31
CA GLY A 233 3.74 14.34 8.60
C GLY A 233 3.45 15.56 9.49
N VAL A 234 3.01 15.34 10.73
CA VAL A 234 2.76 16.43 11.69
C VAL A 234 4.07 17.08 12.15
N ILE A 235 5.10 16.28 12.46
CA ILE A 235 6.42 16.79 12.88
C ILE A 235 7.03 17.66 11.77
N THR A 236 6.95 17.22 10.51
CA THR A 236 7.45 17.99 9.36
C THR A 236 6.69 19.28 9.15
N LEU A 237 5.36 19.29 9.33
CA LEU A 237 4.56 20.51 9.31
C LEU A 237 4.96 21.48 10.43
N LEU A 238 5.20 20.98 11.65
CA LEU A 238 5.67 21.79 12.78
C LEU A 238 7.07 22.36 12.53
N ALA A 239 8.00 21.55 12.02
CA ALA A 239 9.34 21.99 11.65
C ALA A 239 9.29 23.09 10.58
N SER A 240 8.44 22.91 9.56
CA SER A 240 8.20 23.91 8.53
C SER A 240 7.65 25.22 9.13
N PHE A 241 6.66 25.15 10.02
CA PHE A 241 6.11 26.32 10.69
C PHE A 241 7.13 27.05 11.60
N LEU A 242 7.90 26.30 12.39
CA LEU A 242 8.95 26.84 13.24
C LEU A 242 10.06 27.49 12.42
N SER A 243 10.40 26.93 11.26
CA SER A 243 11.38 27.53 10.34
C SER A 243 10.90 28.89 9.80
N VAL A 244 9.61 29.02 9.43
CA VAL A 244 9.01 30.31 9.04
C VAL A 244 9.10 31.30 10.19
N ARG A 245 8.71 30.87 11.40
CA ARG A 245 8.70 31.75 12.59
C ARG A 245 10.11 32.20 12.97
N ALA A 246 11.10 31.31 12.91
CA ALA A 246 12.50 31.64 13.16
C ALA A 246 13.05 32.62 12.11
N ALA A 247 12.73 32.41 10.83
CA ALA A 247 13.11 33.34 9.77
C ALA A 247 12.46 34.72 9.98
N ALA A 248 11.16 34.77 10.30
CA ALA A 248 10.46 36.01 10.60
C ALA A 248 11.03 36.74 11.83
N ALA A 249 11.39 36.01 12.89
CA ALA A 249 12.02 36.57 14.08
C ALA A 249 13.41 37.15 13.80
N ARG A 250 14.24 36.45 13.00
CA ARG A 250 15.55 36.97 12.55
C ARG A 250 15.40 38.26 11.76
N ARG A 251 14.43 38.34 10.83
CA ARG A 251 14.15 39.58 10.10
C ARG A 251 13.70 40.72 11.01
N LEU A 252 12.90 40.41 12.03
CA LEU A 252 12.45 41.42 12.98
C LEU A 252 13.62 41.95 13.81
N ALA A 253 14.51 41.05 14.27
CA ALA A 253 15.71 41.41 15.01
C ALA A 253 16.68 42.29 14.19
N THR A 254 16.74 42.11 12.87
CA THR A 254 17.50 43.01 11.99
C THR A 254 16.76 44.31 11.70
N LEU A 255 15.46 44.28 11.40
CA LEU A 255 14.70 45.46 10.98
C LEU A 255 14.46 46.49 12.11
N VAL A 256 14.31 46.06 13.36
CA VAL A 256 14.05 46.95 14.50
C VAL A 256 15.17 47.98 14.72
N PRO A 257 16.45 47.59 14.91
CA PRO A 257 17.54 48.55 15.12
C PRO A 257 17.77 49.43 13.86
N LEU A 258 17.50 48.89 12.67
CA LEU A 258 17.68 49.61 11.41
C LEU A 258 16.57 50.65 11.19
N ARG A 259 15.36 50.40 11.68
CA ARG A 259 14.29 51.40 11.73
C ARG A 259 14.61 52.54 12.70
N GLU A 260 15.34 52.27 13.77
CA GLU A 260 15.81 53.30 14.69
C GLU A 260 16.94 54.13 14.06
N ALA A 261 17.86 53.51 13.32
CA ALA A 261 18.88 54.22 12.54
C ALA A 261 18.28 55.06 11.39
N ALA A 262 17.20 54.60 10.75
CA ALA A 262 16.48 55.37 9.73
C ALA A 262 15.85 56.66 10.30
N LYS A 263 15.32 56.61 11.54
CA LYS A 263 14.82 57.80 12.24
C LYS A 263 15.93 58.82 12.55
N GLN A 264 17.19 58.38 12.57
CA GLN A 264 18.37 59.22 12.81
C GLN A 264 19.00 59.76 11.50
N GLY A 265 18.39 59.52 10.33
CA GLY A 265 18.82 60.12 9.07
C GLY A 265 20.06 59.48 8.43
N GLN A 266 20.28 58.18 8.60
CA GLN A 266 21.41 57.44 8.00
C GLN A 266 20.96 56.58 6.79
N PRO A 267 20.82 57.17 5.58
CA PRO A 267 20.26 56.47 4.41
C PRO A 267 21.14 55.31 3.92
N GLY A 268 22.47 55.39 4.06
CA GLY A 268 23.41 54.33 3.67
C GLY A 268 23.23 53.05 4.50
N LEU A 269 23.01 53.21 5.80
CA LEU A 269 22.87 52.10 6.74
C LEU A 269 21.52 51.38 6.54
N GLN A 270 20.48 52.15 6.21
CA GLN A 270 19.17 51.61 5.85
C GLN A 270 19.18 50.89 4.50
N ALA A 271 19.87 51.43 3.48
CA ALA A 271 19.95 50.78 2.17
C ALA A 271 20.83 49.51 2.19
N ALA A 272 21.95 49.52 2.94
CA ALA A 272 22.77 48.33 3.18
C ALA A 272 22.00 47.20 3.88
N ALA A 273 21.17 47.56 4.84
CA ALA A 273 20.26 46.65 5.53
C ALA A 273 19.23 46.01 4.59
N ILE A 274 18.61 46.81 3.73
CA ILE A 274 17.61 46.32 2.77
C ILE A 274 18.26 45.37 1.75
N LEU A 275 19.45 45.69 1.25
CA LEU A 275 20.21 44.82 0.34
C LEU A 275 20.61 43.49 1.02
N SER A 276 21.00 43.55 2.30
CA SER A 276 21.32 42.37 3.09
C SER A 276 20.09 41.51 3.37
N LEU A 277 18.97 42.14 3.68
CA LEU A 277 17.69 41.45 3.91
C LEU A 277 17.15 40.83 2.63
N ALA A 278 17.30 41.50 1.49
CA ALA A 278 16.93 40.97 0.18
C ALA A 278 17.72 39.70 -0.18
N ALA A 279 18.96 39.59 0.31
CA ALA A 279 19.83 38.42 0.13
C ALA A 279 19.46 37.27 1.08
N THR A 280 18.82 37.56 2.22
CA THR A 280 18.30 36.51 3.09
C THR A 280 17.10 35.80 2.46
N HIS A 281 17.09 34.47 2.53
CA HIS A 281 16.01 33.69 1.92
C HIS A 281 14.70 33.87 2.68
N ASN A 282 13.66 34.24 1.94
CA ASN A 282 12.30 34.24 2.44
C ASN A 282 11.66 32.86 2.22
N GLY A 283 11.52 32.08 3.29
CA GLY A 283 10.63 30.92 3.27
C GLY A 283 10.90 29.92 4.36
N GLY A 284 9.82 29.38 4.91
CA GLY A 284 9.88 28.07 5.53
C GLY A 284 10.19 26.98 4.50
N GLU A 285 10.04 25.73 4.91
CA GLU A 285 10.33 24.58 4.06
C GLU A 285 9.03 23.92 3.62
N PRO A 286 8.24 24.53 2.71
CA PRO A 286 7.00 23.93 2.24
C PRO A 286 7.28 22.72 1.36
N GLY A 287 8.45 22.67 0.68
CA GLY A 287 8.86 21.53 -0.14
C GLY A 287 8.98 20.24 0.66
N LEU A 288 9.33 20.35 1.94
CA LEU A 288 9.42 19.23 2.88
C LEU A 288 8.02 18.64 3.17
N VAL A 289 7.03 19.50 3.35
CA VAL A 289 5.62 19.13 3.61
C VAL A 289 4.96 18.55 2.35
N PHE A 290 5.18 19.18 1.20
CA PHE A 290 4.67 18.68 -0.08
C PHE A 290 5.29 17.33 -0.46
N GLY A 291 6.61 17.19 -0.27
CA GLY A 291 7.33 15.95 -0.52
C GLY A 291 6.80 14.80 0.34
N ALA A 292 6.69 15.01 1.65
CA ALA A 292 6.18 14.00 2.59
C ALA A 292 4.74 13.59 2.26
N GLY A 293 3.85 14.55 2.00
CA GLY A 293 2.45 14.27 1.67
C GLY A 293 2.28 13.53 0.34
N LEU A 294 2.95 14.00 -0.73
CA LEU A 294 2.85 13.38 -2.05
C LEU A 294 3.53 12.00 -2.09
N GLY A 295 4.67 11.83 -1.42
CA GLY A 295 5.35 10.55 -1.30
C GLY A 295 4.52 9.51 -0.56
N GLY A 296 3.90 9.90 0.56
CA GLY A 296 2.96 9.05 1.29
C GLY A 296 1.74 8.64 0.45
N LEU A 297 1.14 9.59 -0.28
CA LEU A 297 0.00 9.31 -1.15
C LEU A 297 0.37 8.38 -2.31
N ALA A 298 1.50 8.61 -2.96
CA ALA A 298 1.97 7.75 -4.05
C ALA A 298 2.21 6.31 -3.56
N ALA A 299 2.83 6.14 -2.40
CA ALA A 299 3.04 4.83 -1.78
C ALA A 299 1.72 4.14 -1.43
N ALA A 300 0.75 4.86 -0.86
CA ALA A 300 -0.56 4.32 -0.54
C ALA A 300 -1.39 3.93 -1.78
N ILE A 301 -1.18 4.58 -2.93
CA ILE A 301 -1.82 4.22 -4.20
C ILE A 301 -1.16 2.99 -4.82
N ALA A 302 0.17 2.95 -4.87
CA ALA A 302 0.91 1.86 -5.50
C ALA A 302 0.83 0.56 -4.67
N PHE A 303 0.87 0.67 -3.34
CA PHE A 303 0.92 -0.46 -2.42
C PHE A 303 -0.11 -0.30 -1.28
N PRO A 304 -1.42 -0.38 -1.58
CA PRO A 304 -2.47 -0.17 -0.58
C PRO A 304 -2.51 -1.27 0.49
N VAL A 305 -1.86 -2.40 0.25
CA VAL A 305 -1.86 -3.59 1.11
C VAL A 305 -0.76 -3.51 2.18
N ASP A 306 0.25 -2.64 1.99
CA ASP A 306 1.43 -2.58 2.85
C ASP A 306 1.59 -1.18 3.48
N ALA A 307 1.43 -1.13 4.81
CA ALA A 307 1.53 0.12 5.55
C ALA A 307 2.99 0.53 5.85
N ASP A 308 3.96 -0.37 5.72
CA ASP A 308 5.37 -0.04 5.91
C ASP A 308 5.90 0.73 4.70
N ILE A 309 5.44 0.36 3.50
CA ILE A 309 5.73 1.10 2.26
C ILE A 309 5.17 2.53 2.31
N PHE A 310 4.05 2.76 3.01
CA PHE A 310 3.55 4.11 3.24
C PHE A 310 4.55 4.96 4.04
N VAL A 311 5.11 4.44 5.14
CA VAL A 311 6.12 5.16 5.93
C VAL A 311 7.38 5.43 5.11
N ALA A 312 7.85 4.42 4.36
CA ALA A 312 8.98 4.58 3.45
C ALA A 312 8.69 5.67 2.38
N GLY A 313 7.48 5.68 1.82
CA GLY A 313 7.03 6.68 0.85
C GLY A 313 7.02 8.10 1.41
N VAL A 314 6.55 8.29 2.64
CA VAL A 314 6.62 9.58 3.34
C VAL A 314 8.07 10.03 3.51
N MET A 315 8.97 9.15 3.94
CA MET A 315 10.38 9.46 4.15
C MET A 315 11.12 9.78 2.86
N VAL A 316 10.95 8.97 1.81
CA VAL A 316 11.54 9.21 0.48
C VAL A 316 10.99 10.50 -0.13
N GLY A 317 9.68 10.72 -0.01
CA GLY A 317 9.03 11.95 -0.46
C GLY A 317 9.59 13.18 0.24
N LEU A 318 9.83 13.11 1.55
CA LEU A 318 10.46 14.17 2.34
C LEU A 318 11.85 14.52 1.78
N LEU A 319 12.71 13.51 1.58
CA LEU A 319 14.06 13.69 1.04
C LEU A 319 14.05 14.29 -0.36
N LEU A 320 13.16 13.81 -1.23
CA LEU A 320 12.98 14.37 -2.57
C LEU A 320 12.48 15.82 -2.53
N GLY A 321 11.51 16.13 -1.67
CA GLY A 321 11.00 17.48 -1.47
C GLY A 321 12.10 18.45 -1.02
N LEU A 322 12.97 18.00 -0.10
CA LEU A 322 14.12 18.76 0.36
C LEU A 322 15.16 18.93 -0.75
N GLY A 323 15.46 17.88 -1.52
CA GLY A 323 16.39 17.92 -2.64
C GLY A 323 15.93 18.83 -3.79
N ILE A 324 14.64 18.81 -4.13
CA ILE A 324 14.04 19.72 -5.12
C ILE A 324 14.10 21.16 -4.61
N GLN A 325 13.74 21.39 -3.35
CA GLN A 325 13.79 22.72 -2.75
C GLN A 325 15.22 23.27 -2.71
N TRP A 326 16.20 22.44 -2.39
CA TRP A 326 17.61 22.80 -2.41
C TRP A 326 18.10 23.09 -3.84
N SER A 327 17.75 22.25 -4.81
CA SER A 327 18.08 22.46 -6.22
C SER A 327 17.47 23.75 -6.79
N LEU A 328 16.21 24.06 -6.45
CA LEU A 328 15.56 25.32 -6.82
C LEU A 328 16.23 26.53 -6.15
N ARG A 329 16.69 26.38 -4.91
CA ARG A 329 17.46 27.43 -4.22
C ARG A 329 18.78 27.71 -4.94
N LEU A 330 19.48 26.66 -5.40
CA LEU A 330 20.71 26.81 -6.16
C LEU A 330 20.48 27.41 -7.55
N SER A 331 19.42 27.00 -8.24
CA SER A 331 19.16 27.41 -9.63
C SER A 331 18.57 28.80 -9.77
N GLN A 332 17.78 29.28 -8.79
CA GLN A 332 17.25 30.64 -8.83
C GLN A 332 18.32 31.71 -8.54
N GLY A 333 19.41 31.33 -7.86
CA GLY A 333 20.59 32.19 -7.64
C GLY A 333 20.27 33.57 -7.05
N LEU A 334 21.25 34.48 -7.12
CA LEU A 334 21.08 35.90 -6.72
C LEU A 334 20.35 36.74 -7.78
N SER A 335 19.74 36.14 -8.80
CA SER A 335 18.90 36.87 -9.76
C SER A 335 17.59 37.35 -9.13
N ALA A 336 17.04 36.56 -8.20
CA ALA A 336 15.86 36.94 -7.40
C ALA A 336 16.17 38.02 -6.34
N TRP A 337 17.45 38.23 -6.01
CA TRP A 337 17.88 39.26 -5.07
C TRP A 337 17.55 40.66 -5.59
N ARG A 338 17.81 40.92 -6.87
CA ARG A 338 17.57 42.22 -7.50
C ARG A 338 16.08 42.61 -7.43
N ARG A 339 15.19 41.65 -7.75
CA ARG A 339 13.72 41.81 -7.67
C ARG A 339 13.22 42.01 -6.23
N ARG A 340 13.80 41.30 -5.27
CA ARG A 340 13.45 41.48 -3.84
C ARG A 340 13.96 42.78 -3.27
N ALA A 341 15.15 43.21 -3.67
CA ALA A 341 15.73 44.47 -3.24
C ALA A 341 14.86 45.65 -3.73
N SER A 342 14.36 45.60 -4.97
CA SER A 342 13.40 46.61 -5.47
C SER A 342 12.06 46.57 -4.74
N GLU A 343 11.48 45.39 -4.51
CA GLU A 343 10.23 45.24 -3.76
C GLU A 343 10.33 45.79 -2.32
N LEU A 344 11.46 45.55 -1.64
CA LEU A 344 11.71 46.08 -0.29
C LEU A 344 11.99 47.60 -0.30
N ALA A 345 12.66 48.10 -1.34
CA ALA A 345 12.95 49.52 -1.50
C ALA A 345 11.68 50.37 -1.69
N GLU A 346 10.69 49.86 -2.44
CA GLU A 346 9.37 50.49 -2.59
C GLU A 346 8.63 50.60 -1.26
N ILE A 347 8.89 49.69 -0.32
CA ILE A 347 8.21 49.62 0.96
C ILE A 347 8.84 50.53 2.03
N GLU A 348 10.17 50.64 2.10
CA GLU A 348 10.87 51.26 3.25
C GLU A 348 11.48 52.66 3.00
N LYS A 349 11.34 53.28 1.81
CA LYS A 349 11.82 54.64 1.48
C LYS A 349 13.24 54.95 1.98
N PRO A 350 14.24 54.27 1.42
CA PRO A 350 15.19 55.02 0.59
C PRO A 350 15.36 54.31 -0.76
N ALA A 351 14.43 54.56 -1.67
CA ALA A 351 14.43 53.92 -2.99
C ALA A 351 15.63 54.36 -3.84
N THR A 352 16.03 55.63 -3.75
CA THR A 352 17.08 56.23 -4.58
C THR A 352 18.44 55.51 -4.47
N PRO A 353 19.08 55.40 -3.28
CA PRO A 353 20.39 54.74 -3.19
C PRO A 353 20.33 53.26 -3.56
N ILE A 354 19.21 52.58 -3.32
CA ILE A 354 19.05 51.16 -3.69
C ILE A 354 18.95 51.02 -5.21
N VAL A 355 18.10 51.82 -5.86
CA VAL A 355 17.95 51.79 -7.33
C VAL A 355 19.28 52.10 -8.00
N LEU A 356 20.03 53.07 -7.48
CA LEU A 356 21.35 53.43 -7.97
C LEU A 356 22.36 52.30 -7.82
N VAL A 357 22.47 51.68 -6.63
CA VAL A 357 23.32 50.50 -6.43
C VAL A 357 22.93 49.35 -7.36
N LEU A 358 21.64 49.04 -7.48
CA LEU A 358 21.15 47.97 -8.35
C LEU A 358 21.40 48.26 -9.83
N SER A 359 21.45 49.54 -10.23
CA SER A 359 21.79 49.97 -11.58
C SER A 359 23.30 49.86 -11.89
N ALA A 360 24.16 50.07 -10.89
CA ALA A 360 25.60 49.90 -11.00
C ALA A 360 26.03 48.42 -11.06
N VAL A 361 25.26 47.51 -10.45
CA VAL A 361 25.54 46.07 -10.52
C VAL A 361 25.13 45.53 -11.91
N HIS A 362 26.05 44.92 -12.64
CA HIS A 362 25.77 44.26 -13.92
C HIS A 362 24.99 42.94 -13.75
N LEU A 363 24.08 42.64 -14.68
CA LEU A 363 23.36 41.36 -14.69
C LEU A 363 24.37 40.19 -14.73
N GLY A 364 24.21 39.22 -13.85
CA GLY A 364 25.07 38.03 -13.75
C GLY A 364 26.25 38.17 -12.79
N ARG A 365 26.55 39.38 -12.27
CA ARG A 365 27.61 39.62 -11.27
C ARG A 365 27.08 39.84 -9.86
N GLU A 366 25.80 39.61 -9.61
CA GLU A 366 25.18 39.79 -8.30
C GLU A 366 25.83 38.90 -7.22
N ALA A 367 26.30 37.72 -7.61
CA ALA A 367 26.99 36.79 -6.71
C ALA A 367 28.36 37.28 -6.24
N GLU A 368 29.16 37.82 -7.16
CA GLU A 368 30.45 38.42 -6.84
C GLU A 368 30.28 39.66 -5.98
N PHE A 369 29.32 40.52 -6.34
CA PHE A 369 28.98 41.70 -5.57
C PHE A 369 28.55 41.35 -4.15
N TRP A 370 27.63 40.39 -3.99
CA TRP A 370 27.16 39.97 -2.67
C TRP A 370 28.27 39.33 -1.84
N ASN A 371 29.13 38.50 -2.44
CA ASN A 371 30.28 37.92 -1.74
C ASN A 371 31.24 39.01 -1.23
N PHE A 372 31.49 40.05 -2.02
CA PHE A 372 32.26 41.20 -1.56
C PHE A 372 31.53 41.94 -0.43
N PHE A 373 30.27 42.32 -0.66
CA PHE A 373 29.47 43.14 0.22
C PHE A 373 29.23 42.50 1.59
N SER A 374 28.94 41.20 1.62
CA SER A 374 28.67 40.44 2.86
C SER A 374 29.90 40.25 3.75
N ASN A 375 31.11 40.37 3.19
CA ASN A 375 32.37 40.30 3.95
C ASN A 375 32.75 41.63 4.61
N LEU A 376 32.04 42.73 4.29
CA LEU A 376 32.26 44.03 4.90
C LEU A 376 31.54 44.14 6.25
N SER A 377 32.11 44.91 7.18
CA SER A 377 31.42 45.25 8.43
C SER A 377 30.20 46.16 8.16
N PRO A 378 29.19 46.21 9.05
CA PRO A 378 28.01 47.07 8.85
C PRO A 378 28.30 48.55 8.50
N PRO A 379 29.28 49.25 9.11
CA PRO A 379 29.60 50.62 8.69
C PRO A 379 30.26 50.67 7.31
N GLU A 380 31.10 49.69 6.95
CA GLU A 380 31.70 49.59 5.62
C GLU A 380 30.66 49.28 4.54
N GLN A 381 29.68 48.43 4.84
CA GLN A 381 28.53 48.19 3.97
C GLN A 381 27.75 49.47 3.71
N SER A 382 27.45 50.25 4.75
CA SER A 382 26.78 51.54 4.63
C SER A 382 27.56 52.51 3.74
N ASN A 383 28.86 52.65 3.98
CA ASN A 383 29.72 53.53 3.18
C ASN A 383 29.82 53.07 1.72
N THR A 384 29.91 51.76 1.50
CA THR A 384 29.96 51.15 0.17
C THR A 384 28.66 51.42 -0.61
N VAL A 385 27.50 51.32 0.04
CA VAL A 385 26.22 51.67 -0.59
C VAL A 385 26.16 53.14 -0.99
N LEU A 386 26.64 54.05 -0.14
CA LEU A 386 26.65 55.47 -0.46
C LEU A 386 27.62 55.81 -1.60
N GLN A 387 28.81 55.22 -1.60
CA GLN A 387 29.81 55.41 -2.66
C GLN A 387 29.31 54.88 -4.01
N LEU A 388 28.70 53.69 -4.02
CA LEU A 388 28.15 53.12 -5.24
C LEU A 388 26.93 53.91 -5.74
N ALA A 389 26.11 54.42 -4.83
CA ALA A 389 24.99 55.29 -5.20
C ALA A 389 25.48 56.60 -5.82
N SER A 390 26.49 57.26 -5.23
CA SER A 390 27.05 58.51 -5.79
C SER A 390 27.73 58.27 -7.14
N GLN A 391 28.48 57.17 -7.29
CA GLN A 391 29.09 56.79 -8.58
C GLN A 391 28.04 56.53 -9.66
N ALA A 392 26.93 55.90 -9.31
CA ALA A 392 25.84 55.68 -10.26
C ALA A 392 25.15 56.98 -10.68
N GLU A 393 24.96 57.94 -9.76
CA GLU A 393 24.43 59.27 -10.09
C GLU A 393 25.34 60.00 -11.08
N GLU A 394 26.65 60.00 -10.86
CA GLU A 394 27.63 60.62 -11.75
C GLU A 394 27.60 59.99 -13.15
N GLN A 395 27.50 58.66 -13.25
CA GLN A 395 27.41 57.96 -14.53
C GLN A 395 26.12 58.29 -15.29
N ILE A 396 24.99 58.39 -14.58
CA ILE A 396 23.70 58.76 -15.19
C ILE A 396 23.75 60.19 -15.70
N LEU A 397 24.31 61.13 -14.94
CA LEU A 397 24.48 62.53 -15.35
C LEU A 397 25.42 62.65 -16.55
N ALA A 398 26.56 61.96 -16.53
CA ALA A 398 27.50 61.95 -17.66
C ALA A 398 26.88 61.33 -18.93
N ALA A 399 26.06 60.27 -18.79
CA ALA A 399 25.34 59.69 -19.92
C ALA A 399 24.24 60.62 -20.46
N ALA A 400 23.55 61.35 -19.59
CA ALA A 400 22.55 62.35 -19.98
C ALA A 400 23.19 63.55 -20.70
N GLU A 401 24.34 64.03 -20.23
CA GLU A 401 25.13 65.07 -20.89
C GLU A 401 25.66 64.61 -22.25
N ALA A 402 26.19 63.39 -22.34
CA ALA A 402 26.63 62.79 -23.59
C ALA A 402 25.48 62.68 -24.61
N SER A 403 24.28 62.30 -24.14
CA SER A 403 23.07 62.22 -24.97
C SER A 403 22.58 63.59 -25.45
N ASN A 404 22.72 64.63 -24.61
CA ASN A 404 22.41 66.01 -24.97
C ASN A 404 23.46 66.67 -25.87
N SER A 405 24.68 66.11 -25.93
CA SER A 405 25.78 66.61 -26.76
C SER A 405 25.85 65.99 -28.16
N MET A 406 24.96 65.04 -28.50
CA MET A 406 24.84 64.55 -29.88
C MET A 406 24.19 65.64 -30.77
N PRO A 407 24.86 66.14 -31.81
CA PRO A 407 24.29 67.16 -32.68
C PRO A 407 23.11 66.59 -33.47
N THR A 408 22.03 67.37 -33.54
CA THR A 408 20.82 67.20 -34.37
C THR A 408 21.12 67.29 -35.87
N ALA A 409 22.18 66.63 -36.35
CA ALA A 409 22.66 66.70 -37.72
C ALA A 409 22.33 65.42 -38.50
N GLN A 410 21.05 65.05 -38.57
CA GLN A 410 20.56 64.13 -39.61
C GLN A 410 19.02 64.12 -39.79
N LEU A 411 18.36 65.28 -39.78
CA LEU A 411 16.92 65.39 -40.11
C LEU A 411 16.56 66.60 -41.00
N HIS A 412 17.43 66.96 -41.93
CA HIS A 412 17.10 67.89 -43.02
C HIS A 412 17.77 67.46 -44.33
N GLY A 413 16.99 66.84 -45.23
CA GLY A 413 17.41 66.56 -46.59
C GLY A 413 16.45 65.63 -47.32
N GLY A 414 15.41 66.18 -47.96
CA GLY A 414 14.68 65.48 -49.02
C GLY A 414 13.15 65.63 -49.00
N MET A 415 12.64 66.66 -49.67
CA MET A 415 11.32 66.70 -50.34
C MET A 415 11.59 66.87 -51.85
N PRO A 416 10.63 66.69 -52.80
CA PRO A 416 9.28 66.07 -52.83
C PRO A 416 9.12 65.17 -54.13
N PRO A 417 7.96 64.85 -54.80
CA PRO A 417 6.60 65.42 -54.71
C PRO A 417 5.32 64.57 -54.94
N GLN A 418 4.21 65.22 -54.55
CA GLN A 418 2.87 65.32 -55.19
C GLN A 418 1.89 64.13 -55.22
N GLY A 419 0.69 64.36 -54.64
CA GLY A 419 -0.50 63.51 -54.82
C GLY A 419 -1.77 63.89 -54.04
N ALA A 420 -2.27 65.12 -54.18
CA ALA A 420 -3.70 65.54 -54.12
C ALA A 420 -4.53 65.46 -52.80
N PRO A 421 -5.63 66.26 -52.69
CA PRO A 421 -6.09 66.88 -51.43
C PRO A 421 -7.46 66.39 -50.91
N GLY A 422 -7.76 66.64 -49.64
CA GLY A 422 -9.12 66.47 -49.10
C GLY A 422 -9.33 66.96 -47.67
N ALA A 423 -9.87 68.17 -47.55
CA ALA A 423 -10.80 68.69 -46.52
C ALA A 423 -10.44 68.65 -45.00
N ALA A 424 -10.45 69.85 -44.41
CA ALA A 424 -10.50 70.14 -42.97
C ALA A 424 -11.97 70.15 -42.45
N PRO A 425 -12.30 70.66 -41.23
CA PRO A 425 -11.61 70.71 -39.93
C PRO A 425 -12.52 70.27 -38.74
N SER A 426 -11.99 70.41 -37.51
CA SER A 426 -12.65 70.86 -36.26
C SER A 426 -12.97 69.84 -35.16
N GLY A 427 -12.54 70.18 -33.93
CA GLY A 427 -13.09 69.64 -32.67
C GLY A 427 -12.06 69.40 -31.55
N PRO A 428 -12.05 70.20 -30.45
CA PRO A 428 -11.20 69.99 -29.29
C PRO A 428 -11.91 69.16 -28.20
N GLY A 429 -11.23 68.15 -27.65
CA GLY A 429 -11.61 67.45 -26.41
C GLY A 429 -10.35 67.21 -25.60
N GLY A 430 -10.23 67.55 -24.31
CA GLY A 430 -11.24 67.58 -23.27
C GLY A 430 -10.98 66.40 -22.33
N TYR A 431 -10.00 66.53 -21.42
CA TYR A 431 -9.74 65.54 -20.37
C TYR A 431 -10.67 65.82 -19.17
N PRO A 432 -11.43 64.84 -18.67
CA PRO A 432 -12.16 65.01 -17.42
C PRO A 432 -11.23 64.84 -16.22
N GLN A 433 -11.26 65.82 -15.31
CA GLN A 433 -10.80 65.65 -13.93
C GLN A 433 -11.77 64.76 -13.15
N GLN A 434 -11.24 63.96 -12.21
CA GLN A 434 -12.02 63.30 -11.17
C GLN A 434 -11.50 63.66 -9.76
N PRO A 435 -12.39 63.59 -8.74
CA PRO A 435 -12.41 64.48 -7.59
C PRO A 435 -11.74 63.88 -6.35
N GLY A 436 -11.40 64.78 -5.42
CA GLY A 436 -10.69 64.49 -4.18
C GLY A 436 -11.40 63.57 -3.20
N TYR A 437 -10.59 63.03 -2.29
CA TYR A 437 -11.02 62.34 -1.08
C TYR A 437 -10.70 63.18 0.17
N PRO A 438 -11.57 63.14 1.18
CA PRO A 438 -11.53 64.03 2.33
C PRO A 438 -10.47 63.62 3.37
N GLN A 439 -9.87 64.65 3.98
CA GLN A 439 -9.06 64.55 5.20
C GLN A 439 -9.97 64.36 6.41
N GLN A 440 -9.58 63.47 7.33
CA GLN A 440 -10.21 63.33 8.64
C GLN A 440 -9.18 62.88 9.71
N PRO A 441 -9.46 63.12 11.01
CA PRO A 441 -8.66 64.00 11.85
C PRO A 441 -7.85 63.26 12.92
N GLY A 442 -6.87 63.97 13.48
CA GLY A 442 -5.96 63.47 14.51
C GLY A 442 -6.62 63.09 15.84
N TYR A 443 -5.89 62.28 16.59
CA TYR A 443 -6.11 62.02 18.02
C TYR A 443 -4.76 62.04 18.78
N PRO A 444 -4.77 62.32 20.10
CA PRO A 444 -3.73 63.02 20.85
C PRO A 444 -2.65 62.08 21.46
N PRO A 445 -1.57 62.63 22.03
CA PRO A 445 -0.53 61.82 22.67
C PRO A 445 -0.94 61.44 24.10
N GLN A 446 -0.77 60.17 24.46
CA GLN A 446 -0.73 59.72 25.86
C GLN A 446 0.68 59.27 26.20
N GLY A 447 1.25 59.91 27.22
CA GLY A 447 2.53 59.58 27.83
C GLY A 447 2.39 58.73 29.08
N GLY A 448 3.56 58.28 29.57
CA GLY A 448 3.79 57.60 30.84
C GLY A 448 3.68 56.07 30.73
N GLY A 449 4.60 55.24 31.20
CA GLY A 449 5.86 55.41 31.92
C GLY A 449 6.35 53.98 32.22
N PHE A 450 7.65 53.70 32.03
CA PHE A 450 8.24 52.40 32.37
C PHE A 450 8.82 52.45 33.79
N PRO A 451 8.61 51.43 34.65
CA PRO A 451 9.45 51.22 35.82
C PRO A 451 10.73 50.44 35.45
N PRO A 452 11.86 50.68 36.14
CA PRO A 452 13.13 50.01 35.86
C PRO A 452 13.19 48.61 36.51
N GLN A 453 13.56 47.60 35.72
CA GLN A 453 14.04 46.32 36.27
C GLN A 453 15.56 46.41 36.47
N GLY A 454 15.99 46.52 37.73
CA GLY A 454 17.29 46.02 38.17
C GLY A 454 17.35 44.51 37.92
N GLY A 455 18.47 43.89 37.54
CA GLY A 455 19.80 44.07 38.10
C GLY A 455 20.18 42.72 38.73
N GLY A 456 21.22 42.06 38.21
CA GLY A 456 21.81 40.88 38.85
C GLY A 456 22.17 39.75 37.89
N PHE A 457 23.36 39.80 37.30
CA PHE A 457 24.10 38.61 36.89
C PHE A 457 24.98 38.15 38.06
N PRO A 458 25.02 36.86 38.42
CA PRO A 458 26.15 36.29 39.14
C PRO A 458 27.22 35.77 38.16
N PRO A 459 28.52 35.84 38.51
CA PRO A 459 29.62 35.37 37.68
C PRO A 459 29.77 33.85 37.80
N GLN A 460 29.90 33.15 36.66
CA GLN A 460 30.27 31.74 36.65
C GLN A 460 31.80 31.64 36.57
N GLY A 461 32.41 31.46 37.75
CA GLY A 461 33.81 31.12 37.94
C GLY A 461 34.13 29.72 37.39
N GLY A 462 35.36 29.59 36.91
CA GLY A 462 35.86 28.42 36.19
C GLY A 462 36.17 27.18 37.04
N GLY A 463 36.73 26.20 36.33
CA GLY A 463 37.23 24.95 36.90
C GLY A 463 37.45 23.92 35.80
N MET A 464 38.62 23.97 35.15
CA MET A 464 39.24 22.77 34.59
C MET A 464 39.65 21.85 35.74
N PRO A 465 39.62 20.52 35.54
CA PRO A 465 40.59 19.65 36.19
C PRO A 465 41.48 18.93 35.16
N PRO A 466 42.70 18.53 35.56
CA PRO A 466 43.73 18.00 34.66
C PRO A 466 43.71 16.48 34.54
N GLY A 467 44.20 16.00 33.39
CA GLY A 467 45.04 14.80 33.23
C GLY A 467 44.43 13.43 33.54
N TYR A 468 44.22 12.61 32.50
CA TYR A 468 45.11 11.50 32.11
C TYR A 468 44.73 11.02 30.71
#